data_AF-A0A7Y3UJE4-F1
#
_entry.id   AF-A0A7Y3UJE4-F1
#
_cell.length_a   1.000
_cell.length_b   1.000
_cell.length_c   1.000
_cell.angle_alpha   90.00
_cell.angle_beta   90.00
_cell.angle_gamma   90.00
#
_symmetry.space_group_name_H-M   'P 1'
#
loop_
_entity.id
_entity.type
_entity.pdbx_description
1 polymer ?
#
loop_
_entity_poly.entity_id
_entity_poly.type
_entity_poly.pdbx_seq_one_letter_code
_entity_poly.pdbx_strand_id
1 'polypeptide(L)'
;MKLWKSILTLTRNKKEDIFWRNPDVYLAAIILNNEREQVCGIIKNDLALLERIPKPETGFFYKDVVRVNGPTGTQMFRDDEIDEYEVIELHKASNIPTFTFKAIIPDTRDYFKFLDWFKDYNQKVEFPWSSADNNTEWRKGRCTAENLEQAKKILTKFAKQKKDRQVKDINEWDYYLKLKK
;
A
#
# COMPACT_ATOMS: atom_id res chain seq x y z
N MET A 1 2.21 23.44 25.62
CA MET A 1 2.55 22.02 25.34
C MET A 1 2.18 21.51 23.94
N LYS A 2 1.03 21.88 23.34
CA LYS A 2 0.63 21.39 22.00
C LYS A 2 1.53 21.89 20.85
N LEU A 3 1.91 23.17 20.83
CA LEU A 3 2.76 23.76 19.77
C LEU A 3 4.13 23.08 19.63
N TRP A 4 4.80 22.81 20.76
CA TRP A 4 6.13 22.20 20.79
C TRP A 4 6.11 20.77 20.24
N LYS A 5 5.06 19.98 20.54
CA LYS A 5 4.85 18.66 19.95
C LYS A 5 4.68 18.75 18.44
N SER A 6 3.91 19.72 17.93
CA SER A 6 3.72 19.91 16.48
C SER A 6 5.02 20.26 15.75
N ILE A 7 5.86 21.13 16.32
CA ILE A 7 7.16 21.52 15.73
C ILE A 7 8.14 20.33 15.72
N LEU A 8 8.19 19.55 16.81
CA LEU A 8 9.02 18.35 16.88
C LEU A 8 8.61 17.30 15.85
N THR A 9 7.30 17.08 15.66
CA THR A 9 6.77 16.17 14.64
C THR A 9 7.12 16.63 13.23
N LEU A 10 6.93 17.91 12.92
CA LEU A 10 7.30 18.51 11.63
C LEU A 10 8.79 18.34 11.32
N THR A 11 9.65 18.59 12.30
CA THR A 11 11.11 18.48 12.14
C THR A 11 11.53 17.03 11.93
N ARG A 12 10.89 16.07 12.63
CA ARG A 12 11.15 14.64 12.46
C ARG A 12 10.73 14.15 11.07
N ASN A 13 9.54 14.51 10.61
CA ASN A 13 9.04 14.13 9.30
C ASN A 13 9.94 14.69 8.19
N LYS A 14 10.39 15.95 8.31
CA LYS A 14 11.30 16.54 7.33
C LYS A 14 12.67 15.83 7.26
N LYS A 15 13.21 15.39 8.39
CA LYS A 15 14.46 14.61 8.43
C LYS A 15 14.29 13.25 7.76
N GLU A 16 13.16 12.60 7.98
CA GLU A 16 12.84 11.31 7.38
C GLU A 16 12.62 11.42 5.87
N ASP A 17 11.90 12.45 5.41
CA ASP A 17 11.78 12.75 3.97
C ASP A 17 13.16 12.94 3.34
N ILE A 18 14.07 13.67 4.00
CA ILE A 18 15.45 13.85 3.50
C ILE A 18 16.21 12.53 3.48
N PHE A 19 16.04 11.68 4.49
CA PHE A 19 16.70 10.37 4.55
C PHE A 19 16.34 9.52 3.34
N TRP A 20 15.06 9.44 2.98
CA TRP A 20 14.57 8.63 1.86
C TRP A 20 14.70 9.26 0.47
N ARG A 21 15.16 10.51 0.34
CA ARG A 21 15.36 11.17 -0.97
C ARG A 21 16.44 10.53 -1.82
N ASN A 22 17.47 9.96 -1.20
CA ASN A 22 18.59 9.31 -1.86
C ASN A 22 18.73 7.90 -1.27
N PRO A 23 17.86 6.94 -1.65
CA PRO A 23 18.02 5.54 -1.28
C PRO A 23 19.22 4.92 -1.99
N ASP A 24 19.75 3.84 -1.41
CA ASP A 24 20.81 3.03 -2.03
C ASP A 24 20.22 2.19 -3.18
N VAL A 25 18.97 1.73 -3.02
CA VAL A 25 18.20 1.03 -4.05
C VAL A 25 16.82 1.68 -4.20
N TYR A 26 16.50 2.14 -5.41
CA TYR A 26 15.25 2.85 -5.72
C TYR A 26 14.06 1.92 -6.01
N LEU A 27 14.31 0.64 -6.24
CA LEU A 27 13.28 -0.36 -6.46
C LEU A 27 13.79 -1.73 -6.02
N ALA A 28 13.15 -2.31 -5.02
CA ALA A 28 13.45 -3.63 -4.51
C ALA A 28 12.17 -4.40 -4.22
N ALA A 29 12.24 -5.73 -4.31
CA ALA A 29 11.19 -6.62 -3.82
C ALA A 29 11.44 -6.93 -2.35
N ILE A 30 10.49 -6.56 -1.50
CA ILE A 30 10.58 -6.75 -0.04
C ILE A 30 9.69 -7.94 0.33
N ILE A 31 10.33 -9.05 0.72
CA ILE A 31 9.67 -10.30 1.13
C ILE A 31 9.25 -10.17 2.59
N LEU A 32 7.93 -10.23 2.83
CA LEU A 32 7.32 -9.89 4.12
C LEU A 32 7.07 -11.10 5.03
N ASN A 33 6.96 -12.31 4.47
CA ASN A 33 6.67 -13.51 5.25
C ASN A 33 7.17 -14.79 4.56
N ASN A 34 7.00 -15.93 5.25
CA ASN A 34 7.41 -17.25 4.76
C ASN A 34 6.59 -17.75 3.55
N GLU A 35 5.41 -17.17 3.29
CA GLU A 35 4.60 -17.44 2.09
C GLU A 35 5.10 -16.65 0.87
N ARG A 36 6.21 -15.91 1.02
CA ARG A 36 6.79 -15.00 0.03
C ARG A 36 5.81 -13.91 -0.43
N GLU A 37 4.89 -13.49 0.44
CA GLU A 37 4.13 -12.26 0.20
C GLU A 37 5.10 -11.09 0.16
N GLN A 38 4.96 -10.25 -0.86
CA GLN A 38 5.94 -9.21 -1.13
C GLN A 38 5.30 -7.90 -1.56
N VAL A 39 6.05 -6.81 -1.37
CA VAL A 39 5.73 -5.49 -1.90
C VAL A 39 6.97 -4.84 -2.49
N CYS A 40 6.78 -3.90 -3.40
CA CYS A 40 7.88 -3.03 -3.82
C CYS A 40 8.21 -2.03 -2.71
N GLY A 41 9.50 -1.73 -2.55
CA GLY A 41 10.01 -0.73 -1.63
C GLY A 41 11.31 -0.09 -2.12
N ILE A 42 11.85 0.79 -1.30
CA ILE A 42 13.19 1.39 -1.47
C ILE A 42 14.08 1.00 -0.29
N ILE A 43 15.38 0.85 -0.54
CA ILE A 43 16.37 0.44 0.47
C ILE A 43 17.30 1.59 0.80
N LYS A 44 17.63 1.73 2.09
CA LYS A 44 18.72 2.57 2.56
C LYS A 44 19.37 1.96 3.81
N ASN A 45 20.66 1.69 3.74
CA ASN A 45 21.39 0.85 4.69
C ASN A 45 20.69 -0.51 4.88
N ASP A 46 20.41 -0.90 6.12
CA ASP A 46 19.68 -2.10 6.51
C ASP A 46 18.15 -1.89 6.60
N LEU A 47 17.63 -0.77 6.10
CA LEU A 47 16.22 -0.40 6.20
C LEU A 47 15.53 -0.39 4.84
N ALA A 48 14.28 -0.84 4.82
CA ALA A 48 13.38 -0.71 3.68
C ALA A 48 12.15 0.12 4.05
N LEU A 49 11.72 0.99 3.13
CA LEU A 49 10.44 1.69 3.20
C LEU A 49 9.44 0.99 2.27
N LEU A 50 8.30 0.55 2.83
CA LEU A 50 7.28 -0.16 2.07
C LEU A 50 6.48 0.82 1.19
N GLU A 51 6.63 0.73 -0.13
CA GLU A 51 6.00 1.64 -1.09
C GLU A 51 4.67 1.12 -1.65
N ARG A 52 4.18 -0.06 -1.25
CA ARG A 52 2.83 -0.54 -1.60
C ARG A 52 2.07 -1.02 -0.38
N ILE A 53 0.75 -1.17 -0.52
CA ILE A 53 -0.12 -1.62 0.58
C ILE A 53 -0.04 -3.15 0.66
N PRO A 54 0.58 -3.73 1.70
CA PRO A 54 0.71 -5.17 1.85
C PRO A 54 -0.65 -5.85 2.04
N LYS A 55 -0.68 -7.19 1.94
CA LYS A 55 -1.86 -7.95 2.36
C LYS A 55 -2.00 -7.92 3.89
N PRO A 56 -3.21 -7.87 4.46
CA PRO A 56 -3.44 -7.85 5.91
C PRO A 56 -2.73 -8.98 6.66
N GLU A 57 -2.70 -10.18 6.08
CA GLU A 57 -2.04 -11.38 6.62
C GLU A 57 -0.54 -11.22 6.86
N THR A 58 0.11 -10.23 6.25
CA THR A 58 1.53 -9.93 6.50
C THR A 58 1.76 -9.18 7.81
N GLY A 59 0.74 -8.52 8.37
CA GLY A 59 0.87 -7.69 9.56
C GLY A 59 1.58 -6.34 9.35
N PHE A 60 2.05 -6.04 8.13
CA PHE A 60 2.71 -4.78 7.78
C PHE A 60 1.75 -3.81 7.07
N PHE A 61 2.09 -2.53 7.13
CA PHE A 61 1.31 -1.44 6.57
C PHE A 61 2.11 -0.61 5.56
N TYR A 62 1.38 0.14 4.73
CA TYR A 62 1.97 1.08 3.79
C TYR A 62 2.84 2.12 4.51
N LYS A 63 4.05 2.35 4.00
CA LYS A 63 5.08 3.24 4.58
C LYS A 63 5.63 2.79 5.94
N ASP A 64 5.39 1.56 6.35
CA ASP A 64 6.18 1.01 7.45
C ASP A 64 7.66 0.98 7.03
N VAL A 65 8.54 1.22 8.02
CA VAL A 65 9.98 1.03 7.86
C VAL A 65 10.32 -0.28 8.53
N VAL A 66 10.96 -1.17 7.78
CA VAL A 66 11.34 -2.49 8.23
C VAL A 66 12.85 -2.65 8.11
N ARG A 67 13.44 -3.41 9.03
CA ARG A 67 14.82 -3.85 8.87
C ARG A 67 14.82 -5.06 7.94
N VAL A 68 15.77 -5.07 7.02
CA VAL A 68 15.89 -6.12 6.01
C VAL A 68 17.27 -6.78 6.03
N ASN A 69 17.31 -8.03 5.57
CA ASN A 69 18.52 -8.73 5.18
C ASN A 69 18.54 -8.85 3.65
N GLY A 70 19.71 -8.66 3.03
CA GLY A 70 19.87 -8.89 1.59
C GLY A 70 20.91 -7.99 0.92
N PRO A 71 21.01 -8.06 -0.42
CA PRO A 71 20.12 -8.83 -1.30
C PRO A 71 20.23 -10.35 -1.08
N THR A 72 19.09 -11.06 -1.06
CA THR A 72 19.02 -12.53 -0.90
C THR A 72 18.74 -13.27 -2.21
N GLY A 73 18.41 -12.53 -3.27
CA GLY A 73 18.13 -13.03 -4.60
C GLY A 73 17.74 -11.89 -5.54
N THR A 74 17.32 -12.24 -6.75
CA THR A 74 16.80 -11.30 -7.74
C THR A 74 15.52 -11.85 -8.36
N GLN A 75 14.66 -10.95 -8.87
CA GLN A 75 13.48 -11.33 -9.63
C GLN A 75 13.18 -10.33 -10.75
N MET A 76 12.46 -10.80 -11.78
CA MET A 76 11.96 -9.92 -12.83
C MET A 76 10.75 -9.12 -12.34
N PHE A 77 10.81 -7.80 -12.48
CA PHE A 77 9.69 -6.90 -12.31
C PHE A 77 9.49 -6.09 -13.60
N ARG A 78 8.49 -6.49 -14.39
CA ARG A 78 8.31 -6.01 -15.77
C ARG A 78 9.54 -6.37 -16.60
N ASP A 79 10.27 -5.37 -17.09
CA ASP A 79 11.44 -5.54 -17.95
C ASP A 79 12.76 -5.39 -17.17
N ASP A 80 12.69 -5.12 -15.86
CA ASP A 80 13.85 -4.89 -15.00
C ASP A 80 14.07 -6.07 -14.04
N GLU A 81 15.34 -6.43 -13.83
CA GLU A 81 15.73 -7.32 -12.73
C GLU A 81 15.90 -6.47 -11.46
N ILE A 82 15.21 -6.87 -10.39
CA ILE A 82 15.24 -6.17 -9.11
C ILE A 82 15.71 -7.10 -7.99
N ASP A 83 16.44 -6.53 -7.03
CA ASP A 83 16.95 -7.25 -5.87
C ASP A 83 15.82 -7.61 -4.89
N GLU A 84 15.92 -8.79 -4.31
CA GLU A 84 15.07 -9.28 -3.22
C GLU A 84 15.72 -9.04 -1.86
N TYR A 85 14.91 -8.58 -0.91
CA TYR A 85 15.30 -8.37 0.48
C TYR A 85 14.27 -8.99 1.41
N GLU A 86 14.73 -9.69 2.44
CA GLU A 86 13.88 -10.34 3.43
C GLU A 86 13.69 -9.46 4.66
N VAL A 87 12.45 -9.29 5.11
CA VAL A 87 12.17 -8.57 6.35
C VAL A 87 12.61 -9.38 7.56
N ILE A 88 13.37 -8.73 8.44
CA ILE A 88 13.77 -9.27 9.74
C ILE A 88 12.75 -8.85 10.80
N GLU A 89 12.48 -7.54 10.88
CA GLU A 89 11.61 -6.97 11.90
C GLU A 89 11.03 -5.61 11.48
N LEU A 90 9.94 -5.21 12.15
CA LEU A 90 9.40 -3.86 12.04
C LEU A 90 10.34 -2.90 12.78
N HIS A 91 10.98 -1.98 12.04
CA HIS A 91 11.79 -0.93 12.63
C HIS A 91 10.92 0.24 13.13
N LYS A 92 9.90 0.62 12.35
CA LYS A 92 8.98 1.72 12.69
C LYS A 92 7.65 1.60 11.96
N ALA A 93 6.56 1.65 12.73
CA ALA A 93 5.21 1.72 12.19
C ALA A 93 4.91 3.11 11.59
N SER A 94 4.25 3.10 10.43
CA SER A 94 3.71 4.28 9.74
C SER A 94 2.50 4.89 10.47
N ASN A 95 1.70 4.04 11.12
CA ASN A 95 0.37 4.36 11.65
C ASN A 95 -0.61 4.89 10.60
N ILE A 96 -0.40 4.57 9.32
CA ILE A 96 -1.35 4.94 8.25
C ILE A 96 -2.51 3.93 8.25
N PRO A 97 -3.75 4.36 8.52
CA PRO A 97 -4.88 3.43 8.54
C PRO A 97 -5.12 2.84 7.17
N THR A 98 -5.36 1.53 7.15
CA THR A 98 -5.62 0.75 5.95
C THR A 98 -6.98 0.08 6.05
N PHE A 99 -7.67 -0.04 4.93
CA PHE A 99 -9.01 -0.60 4.83
C PHE A 99 -9.05 -1.59 3.68
N THR A 100 -9.96 -2.57 3.77
CA THR A 100 -10.21 -3.53 2.70
C THR A 100 -11.55 -3.26 2.04
N PHE A 101 -11.68 -3.63 0.77
CA PHE A 101 -12.93 -3.52 0.02
C PHE A 101 -13.02 -4.60 -1.06
N LYS A 102 -14.21 -4.76 -1.64
CA LYS A 102 -14.39 -5.44 -2.93
C LYS A 102 -14.91 -4.44 -3.96
N ALA A 103 -14.40 -4.52 -5.18
CA ALA A 103 -14.87 -3.68 -6.27
C ALA A 103 -15.00 -4.45 -7.59
N ILE A 104 -15.85 -3.92 -8.45
CA ILE A 104 -15.91 -4.21 -9.88
C ILE A 104 -15.46 -2.94 -10.60
N ILE A 105 -14.36 -3.04 -11.34
CA ILE A 105 -13.82 -1.98 -12.21
C ILE A 105 -13.70 -2.62 -13.60
N PRO A 106 -14.69 -2.41 -14.49
CA PRO A 106 -14.78 -3.17 -15.73
C PRO A 106 -13.77 -2.79 -16.81
N ASP A 107 -13.46 -1.50 -16.95
CA ASP A 107 -12.58 -0.98 -18.00
C ASP A 107 -11.12 -1.00 -17.51
N THR A 108 -10.22 -1.54 -18.32
CA THR A 108 -8.78 -1.56 -18.04
C THR A 108 -8.20 -0.16 -17.80
N ARG A 109 -8.72 0.87 -18.47
CA ARG A 109 -8.31 2.27 -18.29
C ARG A 109 -8.82 2.86 -16.98
N ASP A 110 -9.96 2.37 -16.49
CA ASP A 110 -10.51 2.80 -15.21
C ASP A 110 -9.65 2.32 -14.04
N TYR A 111 -8.83 1.27 -14.22
CA TYR A 111 -7.81 0.88 -13.25
C TYR A 111 -6.83 2.02 -12.95
N PHE A 112 -6.22 2.62 -13.97
CA PHE A 112 -5.25 3.70 -13.79
C PHE A 112 -5.93 4.95 -13.21
N LYS A 113 -7.13 5.27 -13.68
CA LYS A 113 -7.96 6.34 -13.08
C LYS A 113 -8.27 6.08 -11.62
N PHE A 114 -8.45 4.83 -11.22
CA PHE A 114 -8.71 4.47 -9.83
C PHE A 114 -7.47 4.69 -8.96
N LEU A 115 -6.28 4.36 -9.46
CA LEU A 115 -5.03 4.67 -8.77
C LEU A 115 -4.84 6.18 -8.62
N ASP A 116 -5.08 6.94 -9.69
CA ASP A 116 -4.95 8.40 -9.67
C ASP A 116 -6.01 9.07 -8.79
N TRP A 117 -7.24 8.54 -8.77
CA TRP A 117 -8.32 9.03 -7.91
C TRP A 117 -7.93 9.08 -6.44
N PHE A 118 -7.13 8.13 -5.95
CA PHE A 118 -6.65 8.13 -4.57
C PHE A 118 -5.55 9.16 -4.31
N LYS A 119 -4.75 9.51 -5.33
CA LYS A 119 -3.72 10.56 -5.23
C LYS A 119 -4.35 11.92 -4.92
N ASP A 120 -5.53 12.22 -5.47
CA ASP A 120 -6.27 13.46 -5.20
C ASP A 120 -6.66 13.64 -3.72
N TYR A 121 -6.67 12.55 -2.95
CA TYR A 121 -6.93 12.57 -1.50
C TYR A 121 -5.64 12.43 -0.67
N ASN A 122 -4.46 12.46 -1.28
CA ASN A 122 -3.18 12.09 -0.66
C ASN A 122 -3.22 10.69 -0.02
N GLN A 123 -3.96 9.77 -0.64
CA GLN A 123 -4.10 8.39 -0.19
C GLN A 123 -3.57 7.42 -1.25
N LYS A 124 -3.51 6.13 -0.89
CA LYS A 124 -3.07 5.06 -1.78
C LYS A 124 -4.13 3.97 -1.88
N VAL A 125 -4.14 3.29 -3.02
CA VAL A 125 -4.97 2.11 -3.26
C VAL A 125 -4.16 1.02 -3.93
N GLU A 126 -4.51 -0.20 -3.58
CA GLU A 126 -3.97 -1.45 -4.08
C GLU A 126 -5.12 -2.26 -4.62
N PHE A 127 -5.11 -2.50 -5.93
CA PHE A 127 -6.14 -3.29 -6.59
C PHE A 127 -5.48 -4.21 -7.62
N PRO A 128 -5.94 -5.47 -7.74
CA PRO A 128 -5.45 -6.36 -8.79
C PRO A 128 -5.70 -5.77 -10.16
N TRP A 129 -4.67 -5.69 -10.99
CA TRP A 129 -4.85 -5.34 -12.40
C TRP A 129 -5.53 -6.51 -13.15
N SER A 130 -6.24 -6.19 -14.22
CA SER A 130 -6.78 -7.17 -15.17
C SER A 130 -6.66 -6.56 -16.55
N SER A 131 -6.23 -7.35 -17.53
CA SER A 131 -6.19 -6.98 -18.95
C SER A 131 -7.55 -7.15 -19.65
N ALA A 132 -8.53 -7.75 -18.97
CA ALA A 132 -9.84 -8.00 -19.53
C ALA A 132 -10.70 -6.73 -19.44
N ASP A 133 -11.13 -6.22 -20.59
CA ASP A 133 -12.21 -5.25 -20.65
C ASP A 133 -13.55 -5.92 -20.30
N ASN A 134 -14.46 -5.15 -19.71
CA ASN A 134 -15.73 -5.61 -19.15
C ASN A 134 -15.57 -6.62 -18.01
N ASN A 135 -14.55 -6.47 -17.17
CA ASN A 135 -14.40 -7.31 -15.98
C ASN A 135 -15.56 -7.10 -14.99
N THR A 136 -16.41 -8.10 -14.83
CA THR A 136 -17.56 -8.09 -13.90
C THR A 136 -17.28 -8.81 -12.57
N GLU A 137 -16.04 -9.22 -12.33
CA GLU A 137 -15.68 -10.00 -11.15
C GLU A 137 -15.44 -9.11 -9.93
N TRP A 138 -15.97 -9.56 -8.79
CA TRP A 138 -15.67 -8.95 -7.50
C TRP A 138 -14.25 -9.26 -7.07
N ARG A 139 -13.36 -8.27 -7.14
CA ARG A 139 -11.97 -8.40 -6.74
C ARG A 139 -11.71 -7.65 -5.44
N LYS A 140 -10.85 -8.22 -4.60
CA LYS A 140 -10.47 -7.62 -3.31
C LYS A 140 -9.41 -6.55 -3.54
N GLY A 141 -9.61 -5.39 -2.92
CA GLY A 141 -8.67 -4.29 -2.89
C GLY A 141 -8.36 -3.84 -1.48
N ARG A 142 -7.35 -2.99 -1.37
CA ARG A 142 -6.91 -2.36 -0.11
C ARG A 142 -6.66 -0.89 -0.37
N CYS A 143 -6.93 -0.03 0.60
CA CYS A 143 -6.66 1.40 0.47
C CYS A 143 -6.30 2.03 1.80
N THR A 144 -5.58 3.14 1.74
CA THR A 144 -5.37 4.01 2.90
C THR A 144 -6.45 5.08 2.96
N ALA A 145 -6.78 5.51 4.18
CA ALA A 145 -7.62 6.67 4.46
C ALA A 145 -7.38 7.11 5.91
N GLU A 146 -7.86 8.30 6.28
CA GLU A 146 -7.82 8.78 7.67
C GLU A 146 -8.68 7.93 8.62
N ASN A 147 -9.79 7.40 8.10
CA ASN A 147 -10.73 6.56 8.83
C ASN A 147 -11.65 5.81 7.85
N LEU A 148 -12.45 4.87 8.39
CA LEU A 148 -13.36 4.04 7.60
C LEU A 148 -14.41 4.87 6.84
N GLU A 149 -14.89 5.98 7.41
CA GLU A 149 -15.86 6.86 6.75
C GLU A 149 -15.27 7.53 5.52
N GLN A 150 -14.01 8.00 5.62
CA GLN A 150 -13.30 8.58 4.48
C GLN A 150 -13.05 7.52 3.40
N ALA A 151 -12.65 6.29 3.76
CA ALA A 151 -12.50 5.20 2.81
C ALA A 151 -13.82 4.94 2.05
N LYS A 152 -14.94 4.82 2.79
CA LYS A 152 -16.29 4.65 2.20
C LYS A 152 -16.63 5.80 1.25
N LYS A 153 -16.34 7.03 1.63
CA LYS A 153 -16.60 8.23 0.82
C LYS A 153 -15.79 8.24 -0.48
N ILE A 154 -14.48 8.02 -0.42
CA ILE A 154 -13.59 8.02 -1.60
C ILE A 154 -14.03 6.96 -2.60
N LEU A 155 -14.21 5.72 -2.12
CA LEU A 155 -14.59 4.56 -2.94
C LEU A 155 -15.98 4.73 -3.58
N THR A 156 -16.97 5.14 -2.78
CA THR A 156 -18.34 5.32 -3.29
C THR A 156 -18.42 6.47 -4.29
N LYS A 157 -17.67 7.56 -4.07
CA LYS A 157 -17.62 8.67 -5.04
C LYS A 157 -17.02 8.23 -6.37
N PHE A 158 -15.96 7.42 -6.36
CA PHE A 158 -15.37 6.87 -7.58
C PHE A 158 -16.36 5.98 -8.35
N ALA A 159 -17.04 5.07 -7.63
CA ALA A 159 -18.03 4.18 -8.21
C ALA A 159 -19.19 4.95 -8.86
N LYS A 160 -19.66 6.03 -8.24
CA LYS A 160 -20.75 6.87 -8.77
C LYS A 160 -20.40 7.62 -10.07
N GLN A 161 -19.13 7.74 -10.44
CA GLN A 161 -18.74 8.40 -11.69
C GLN A 161 -19.16 7.62 -12.94
N LYS A 162 -19.44 6.30 -12.82
CA LYS A 162 -19.82 5.46 -13.96
C LYS A 162 -20.68 4.29 -13.51
N LYS A 163 -21.79 4.03 -14.20
CA LYS A 163 -22.85 3.09 -13.78
C LYS A 163 -22.39 1.63 -13.58
N ASP A 164 -21.36 1.22 -14.31
CA ASP A 164 -20.80 -0.13 -14.33
C ASP A 164 -19.75 -0.37 -13.22
N ARG A 165 -19.31 0.68 -12.51
CA ARG A 165 -18.40 0.56 -11.38
C ARG A 165 -19.17 0.29 -10.09
N GLN A 166 -18.69 -0.67 -9.31
CA GLN A 166 -19.33 -1.04 -8.05
C GLN A 166 -18.31 -1.23 -6.95
N VAL A 167 -18.69 -0.93 -5.71
CA VAL A 167 -17.89 -1.18 -4.52
C VAL A 167 -18.78 -1.68 -3.38
N LYS A 168 -18.26 -2.62 -2.59
CA LYS A 168 -18.91 -3.17 -1.39
C LYS A 168 -17.89 -3.68 -0.38
N ASP A 169 -18.38 -4.19 0.75
CA ASP A 169 -17.58 -4.85 1.79
C ASP A 169 -16.39 -3.99 2.25
N ILE A 170 -16.63 -2.68 2.46
CA ILE A 170 -15.62 -1.72 2.91
C ILE A 170 -15.46 -1.84 4.42
N ASN A 171 -14.33 -2.38 4.86
CA ASN A 171 -14.10 -2.79 6.24
C ASN A 171 -12.71 -2.39 6.75
N GLU A 172 -12.50 -2.51 8.06
CA GLU A 172 -11.19 -2.47 8.69
C GLU A 172 -10.22 -3.49 8.08
N TRP A 173 -8.92 -3.22 8.17
CA TRP A 173 -7.88 -4.05 7.55
C TRP A 173 -7.93 -5.53 7.95
N ASP A 174 -8.27 -5.81 9.22
CA ASP A 174 -8.23 -7.15 9.83
C ASP A 174 -9.53 -7.95 9.67
N TYR A 175 -10.54 -7.40 8.99
CA TYR A 175 -11.87 -8.00 8.86
C TYR A 175 -11.82 -9.45 8.35
N TYR A 176 -11.07 -9.71 7.28
CA TYR A 176 -10.98 -11.06 6.71
C TYR A 176 -10.13 -12.02 7.56
N LEU A 177 -9.24 -11.51 8.41
CA LEU A 177 -8.46 -12.33 9.34
C LEU A 177 -9.34 -12.80 10.50
N LYS A 178 -10.25 -11.94 10.96
CA LYS A 178 -11.23 -12.26 12.01
C LYS A 178 -12.24 -13.34 11.57
N LEU A 179 -12.57 -13.43 10.28
CA LEU A 179 -13.49 -14.43 9.74
C LEU A 179 -12.90 -15.85 9.59
N LYS A 180 -11.57 -15.98 9.61
CA LYS A 180 -10.88 -17.27 9.49
C LYS A 180 -10.64 -17.96 10.84
N LYS A 181 -10.99 -17.31 11.95
CA LYS A 181 -10.94 -17.85 13.31
C LYS A 181 -12.30 -18.41 13.69
#